data_AF-A0A3M6EQC7-F1
#
_entry.id   AF-A0A3M6EQC7-F1
#
_cell.length_a   1.000
_cell.length_b   1.000
_cell.length_c   1.000
_cell.angle_alpha   90.00
_cell.angle_beta   90.00
_cell.angle_gamma   90.00
#
_symmetry.space_group_name_H-M   'P 1'
#
loop_
_entity.id
_entity.type
_entity.pdbx_description
1 polymer ?
#
loop_
_entity_poly.entity_id
_entity_poly.type
_entity_poly.pdbx_seq_one_letter_code
_entity_poly.pdbx_strand_id
1 'polypeptide(L)'
;MIKLLMRLKTRLDRKPKAHLPDRLSPAQPVDQQESMSRVQANLAWLPVCQEPQPLRLQPPACPPVGQQNEPLRARYHAYVAHMEQADPDAQDQSCRETGRQLAGELQSAAIDTVTSKAENSPQVYWLTQSAAIASLFAEGAQSEAFQRYRDDVWHYKEQPLTAGQVWAFDRYVAEHTPRQVRTFLPHPSDATRLPDEPAPGPEDIDQLLSYLPLLYPDGVAIKTYTVRANTCWPDYFPVVEAFYRAVANECWCDIDYLNHGAADMLEDDTYIAQANLADMQTLLTYCIRGERFCDGHHGSMIEKDYVLKILRRLAVLRED
;
A
#
# COMPACT_ATOMS: atom_id res chain seq x y z
N MET A 1 -9.07 7.94 -21.20
CA MET A 1 -8.90 8.60 -22.52
C MET A 1 -9.59 7.80 -23.65
N ILE A 2 -10.90 7.50 -23.54
CA ILE A 2 -11.64 6.68 -24.55
C ILE A 2 -13.04 7.26 -24.89
N LYS A 3 -13.54 8.28 -24.18
CA LYS A 3 -14.89 8.83 -24.40
C LYS A 3 -14.98 10.04 -25.35
N LEU A 4 -13.85 10.55 -25.87
CA LEU A 4 -13.82 11.72 -26.76
C LEU A 4 -13.76 11.37 -28.26
N LEU A 5 -13.43 10.13 -28.63
CA LEU A 5 -13.25 9.69 -30.02
C LEU A 5 -14.55 9.23 -30.73
N MET A 6 -15.66 9.04 -30.00
CA MET A 6 -16.93 8.57 -30.61
C MET A 6 -17.87 9.67 -31.11
N ARG A 7 -17.59 10.96 -30.87
CA ARG A 7 -18.50 12.07 -31.27
C ARG A 7 -18.14 12.79 -32.56
N LEU A 8 -17.07 12.38 -33.26
CA LEU A 8 -16.62 13.01 -34.52
C LEU A 8 -16.93 12.19 -35.79
N LYS A 9 -17.51 10.98 -35.67
CA LYS A 9 -17.74 10.07 -36.81
C LYS A 9 -19.10 10.20 -37.51
N THR A 10 -19.96 11.14 -37.12
CA THR A 10 -21.36 11.22 -37.61
C THR A 10 -21.71 12.40 -38.50
N ARG A 11 -20.74 13.13 -39.10
CA ARG A 11 -21.07 14.32 -39.93
C ARG A 11 -20.40 14.44 -41.29
N LEU A 12 -19.77 13.40 -41.84
CA LEU A 12 -19.09 13.51 -43.15
C LEU A 12 -19.30 12.29 -44.07
N ASP A 13 -20.50 11.72 -44.06
CA ASP A 13 -20.91 10.76 -45.08
C ASP A 13 -22.14 11.26 -45.84
N ARG A 14 -21.89 11.99 -46.93
CA ARG A 14 -22.82 12.21 -48.04
C ARG A 14 -22.05 12.76 -49.24
N LYS A 15 -21.60 11.87 -50.12
CA LYS A 15 -21.32 12.14 -51.54
C LYS A 15 -22.67 12.23 -52.29
N PRO A 16 -22.74 12.97 -53.42
CA PRO A 16 -22.59 12.29 -54.72
C PRO A 16 -21.87 13.07 -55.84
N LYS A 17 -21.34 12.27 -56.78
CA LYS A 17 -21.06 12.39 -58.25
C LYS A 17 -21.44 13.68 -58.99
N ALA A 18 -20.88 14.08 -60.14
CA ALA A 18 -19.69 13.78 -60.96
C ALA A 18 -19.75 14.74 -62.18
N HIS A 19 -18.61 15.24 -62.71
CA HIS A 19 -18.38 15.48 -64.15
C HIS A 19 -16.93 15.91 -64.47
N LEU A 20 -16.34 15.28 -65.50
CA LEU A 20 -15.13 15.67 -66.26
C LEU A 20 -15.55 16.55 -67.46
N PRO A 21 -14.69 17.37 -68.13
CA PRO A 21 -13.61 16.83 -68.98
C PRO A 21 -12.27 17.64 -69.04
N ASP A 22 -11.20 16.88 -69.34
CA ASP A 22 -10.04 17.14 -70.22
C ASP A 22 -9.06 18.33 -70.00
N ARG A 23 -7.80 18.00 -69.66
CA ARG A 23 -6.61 18.23 -70.52
C ARG A 23 -5.34 17.59 -69.95
N LEU A 24 -4.52 17.09 -70.88
CA LEU A 24 -3.32 16.25 -70.73
C LEU A 24 -2.03 16.99 -70.30
N SER A 25 -1.15 16.19 -69.66
CA SER A 25 0.33 16.22 -69.64
C SER A 25 1.04 16.87 -68.43
N PRO A 26 2.27 16.45 -68.11
CA PRO A 26 2.75 15.08 -67.90
C PRO A 26 3.45 14.91 -66.53
N ALA A 27 3.70 13.65 -66.18
CA ALA A 27 4.33 13.21 -64.93
C ALA A 27 5.67 13.91 -64.63
N GLN A 28 5.85 14.32 -63.37
CA GLN A 28 7.15 14.44 -62.73
C GLN A 28 7.12 13.74 -61.36
N PRO A 29 8.27 13.20 -60.93
CA PRO A 29 8.34 11.99 -60.14
C PRO A 29 8.01 12.24 -58.67
N VAL A 30 7.47 11.18 -58.06
CA VAL A 30 7.25 11.00 -56.63
C VAL A 30 8.49 11.45 -55.84
N ASP A 31 8.40 12.62 -55.22
CA ASP A 31 9.26 12.96 -54.10
C ASP A 31 8.74 12.15 -52.91
N GLN A 32 9.53 11.16 -52.50
CA GLN A 32 9.31 10.28 -51.37
C GLN A 32 9.52 11.03 -50.05
N GLN A 33 8.78 12.12 -49.86
CA GLN A 33 8.68 12.79 -48.59
C GLN A 33 7.20 12.83 -48.25
N GLU A 34 6.70 11.66 -47.83
CA GLU A 34 5.41 11.52 -47.16
C GLU A 34 5.39 12.47 -45.97
N SER A 35 4.83 13.64 -46.27
CA SER A 35 4.14 14.57 -45.43
C SER A 35 4.10 14.18 -43.95
N MET A 36 4.95 14.83 -43.16
CA MET A 36 4.48 15.36 -41.88
C MET A 36 3.10 15.97 -42.15
N SER A 37 2.05 15.43 -41.52
CA SER A 37 0.68 15.91 -41.71
C SER A 37 0.70 17.44 -41.62
N ARG A 38 -0.04 18.16 -42.47
CA ARG A 38 -0.15 19.65 -42.39
C ARG A 38 -0.39 20.12 -40.96
N VAL A 39 -1.07 19.30 -40.16
CA VAL A 39 -1.28 19.51 -38.72
C VAL A 39 0.04 19.47 -37.95
N GLN A 40 0.90 18.48 -38.15
CA GLN A 40 2.23 18.40 -37.50
C GLN A 40 3.14 19.56 -37.91
N ALA A 41 3.17 19.94 -39.18
CA ALA A 41 3.94 21.10 -39.64
C ALA A 41 3.44 22.41 -39.00
N ASN A 42 2.11 22.57 -38.88
CA ASN A 42 1.48 23.71 -38.22
C ASN A 42 1.62 23.71 -36.69
N LEU A 43 1.96 22.58 -36.07
CA LEU A 43 2.17 22.45 -34.63
C LEU A 43 3.65 22.40 -34.26
N ALA A 44 4.58 22.35 -35.23
CA ALA A 44 6.02 22.24 -35.01
C ALA A 44 6.64 23.45 -34.30
N TRP A 45 5.96 24.62 -34.31
CA TRP A 45 6.39 25.82 -33.58
C TRP A 45 5.92 25.82 -32.11
N LEU A 46 4.98 24.95 -31.73
CA LEU A 46 4.55 24.84 -30.35
C LEU A 46 5.64 24.12 -29.55
N PRO A 47 5.99 24.63 -28.36
CA PRO A 47 6.87 23.91 -27.45
C PRO A 47 6.30 22.51 -27.19
N VAL A 48 7.13 21.48 -27.36
CA VAL A 48 6.76 20.14 -26.92
C VAL A 48 6.77 20.14 -25.39
N CYS A 49 5.60 20.28 -24.78
CA CYS A 49 5.43 20.06 -23.35
C CYS A 49 5.67 18.58 -23.06
N GLN A 50 6.86 18.23 -22.59
CA GLN A 50 7.12 16.89 -22.06
C GLN A 50 6.25 16.67 -20.83
N GLU A 51 5.65 15.48 -20.70
CA GLU A 51 4.97 15.11 -19.47
C GLU A 51 5.99 15.13 -18.31
N PRO A 52 5.69 15.81 -17.19
CA PRO A 52 6.57 15.82 -16.03
C PRO A 52 6.85 14.40 -15.55
N GLN A 53 8.13 14.05 -15.39
CA GLN A 53 8.49 12.75 -14.82
C GLN A 53 8.12 12.71 -13.33
N PRO A 54 7.45 11.64 -12.85
CA PRO A 54 7.10 11.51 -11.43
C PRO A 54 8.33 11.57 -10.52
N LEU A 55 8.19 12.22 -9.37
CA LEU A 55 9.19 12.25 -8.32
C LEU A 55 9.39 10.85 -7.74
N ARG A 56 10.65 10.50 -7.48
CA ARG A 56 11.05 9.19 -6.94
C ARG A 56 12.24 9.33 -6.00
N LEU A 57 11.99 9.67 -4.75
CA LEU A 57 12.99 9.62 -3.67
C LEU A 57 12.38 8.94 -2.44
N GLN A 58 13.14 8.09 -1.76
CA GLN A 58 12.66 7.48 -0.52
C GLN A 58 12.65 8.54 0.60
N PRO A 59 11.53 8.74 1.31
CA PRO A 59 11.55 9.49 2.56
C PRO A 59 12.58 8.89 3.54
N PRO A 60 13.24 9.71 4.38
CA PRO A 60 13.03 11.13 4.60
C PRO A 60 13.82 12.06 3.66
N ALA A 61 14.25 11.59 2.49
CA ALA A 61 15.05 12.42 1.59
C ALA A 61 14.35 13.73 1.20
N CYS A 62 15.09 14.83 1.30
CA CYS A 62 14.70 16.16 0.86
C CYS A 62 15.80 16.71 -0.07
N PRO A 63 15.54 16.79 -1.39
CA PRO A 63 16.51 17.29 -2.36
C PRO A 63 16.75 18.80 -2.21
N PRO A 64 17.76 19.38 -2.87
CA PRO A 64 17.96 20.84 -2.86
C PRO A 64 16.71 21.61 -3.30
N VAL A 65 16.21 22.49 -2.42
CA VAL A 65 14.99 23.31 -2.62
C VAL A 65 15.30 24.81 -2.75
N GLY A 66 16.47 25.13 -3.30
CA GLY A 66 16.97 26.50 -3.48
C GLY A 66 18.04 26.88 -2.47
N GLN A 67 18.98 27.75 -2.89
CA GLN A 67 20.16 28.10 -2.10
C GLN A 67 19.81 28.73 -0.75
N GLN A 68 18.73 29.50 -0.68
CA GLN A 68 18.23 30.12 0.54
C GLN A 68 17.74 29.11 1.59
N ASN A 69 17.30 27.92 1.15
CA ASN A 69 16.74 26.89 2.02
C ASN A 69 17.78 25.83 2.43
N GLU A 70 19.02 25.93 1.94
CA GLU A 70 20.08 24.96 2.28
C GLU A 70 20.35 24.83 3.79
N PRO A 71 20.43 25.91 4.59
CA PRO A 71 20.62 25.78 6.03
C PRO A 71 19.45 25.07 6.72
N LEU A 72 18.22 25.35 6.28
CA LEU A 72 17.01 24.74 6.81
C LEU A 72 16.95 23.24 6.46
N ARG A 73 17.28 22.90 5.21
CA ARG A 73 17.39 21.52 4.74
C ARG A 73 18.46 20.74 5.50
N ALA A 74 19.62 21.33 5.79
CA ALA A 74 20.67 20.70 6.57
C ALA A 74 20.22 20.40 8.01
N ARG A 75 19.52 21.36 8.66
CA ARG A 75 18.93 21.16 9.98
C ARG A 75 17.88 20.05 9.99
N TYR A 76 17.05 19.98 8.94
CA TYR A 76 16.08 18.90 8.78
C TYR A 76 16.74 17.52 8.72
N HIS A 77 17.75 17.35 7.86
CA HIS A 77 18.48 16.08 7.76
C HIS A 77 19.17 15.70 9.06
N ALA A 78 19.78 16.66 9.75
CA ALA A 78 20.42 16.41 11.04
C ALA A 78 19.41 15.98 12.12
N TYR A 79 18.24 16.62 12.16
CA TYR A 79 17.16 16.29 13.09
C TYR A 79 16.61 14.88 12.84
N VAL A 80 16.25 14.55 11.60
CA VAL A 80 15.69 13.23 11.27
C VAL A 80 16.70 12.12 11.51
N ALA A 81 17.96 12.30 11.09
CA ALA A 81 19.01 11.31 11.33
C ALA A 81 19.25 11.04 12.83
N HIS A 82 19.12 12.07 13.67
CA HIS A 82 19.17 11.91 15.12
C HIS A 82 17.96 11.13 15.65
N MET A 83 16.76 11.46 15.18
CA MET A 83 15.51 10.84 15.63
C MET A 83 15.38 9.38 15.21
N GLU A 84 15.82 9.01 14.00
CA GLU A 84 15.82 7.62 13.52
C GLU A 84 16.76 6.69 14.31
N GLN A 85 17.76 7.26 15.00
CA GLN A 85 18.72 6.52 15.84
C GLN A 85 18.35 6.54 17.32
N ALA A 86 17.46 7.44 17.74
CA ALA A 86 17.10 7.62 19.14
C ALA A 86 16.05 6.59 19.58
N ASP A 87 16.12 6.17 20.84
CA ASP A 87 15.07 5.38 21.47
C ASP A 87 13.81 6.26 21.66
N PRO A 88 12.63 5.85 21.13
CA PRO A 88 11.38 6.60 21.27
C PRO A 88 11.03 6.95 22.73
N ASP A 89 11.38 6.09 23.67
CA ASP A 89 11.06 6.27 25.10
C ASP A 89 12.04 7.22 25.82
N ALA A 90 13.17 7.55 25.18
CA ALA A 90 14.21 8.44 25.72
C ALA A 90 14.10 9.89 25.23
N GLN A 91 13.04 10.24 24.49
CA GLN A 91 12.96 11.56 23.83
C GLN A 91 12.67 12.70 24.81
N ASP A 92 13.66 13.57 24.98
CA ASP A 92 13.56 14.79 25.80
C ASP A 92 12.65 15.86 25.16
N GLN A 93 12.03 16.68 26.00
CA GLN A 93 11.15 17.79 25.62
C GLN A 93 11.85 18.80 24.70
N SER A 94 13.16 18.99 24.87
CA SER A 94 13.96 19.89 24.02
C SER A 94 14.02 19.40 22.56
N CYS A 95 14.12 18.08 22.35
CA CYS A 95 14.13 17.49 21.01
C CYS A 95 12.76 17.65 20.33
N ARG A 96 11.67 17.49 21.09
CA ARG A 96 10.30 17.72 20.58
C ARG A 96 10.07 19.17 20.19
N GLU A 97 10.52 20.13 20.98
CA GLU A 97 10.43 21.56 20.65
C GLU A 97 11.22 21.90 19.38
N THR A 98 12.43 21.34 19.24
CA THR A 98 13.26 21.52 18.05
C THR A 98 12.55 21.03 16.79
N GLY A 99 11.91 19.86 16.85
CA GLY A 99 11.13 19.31 15.74
C GLY A 99 9.90 20.16 15.40
N ARG A 100 9.17 20.66 16.40
CA ARG A 100 8.04 21.58 16.21
C ARG A 100 8.44 22.85 15.50
N GLN A 101 9.50 23.49 15.98
CA GLN A 101 10.02 24.71 15.37
C GLN A 101 10.45 24.46 13.92
N LEU A 102 11.18 23.37 13.69
CA LEU A 102 11.64 22.98 12.37
C LEU A 102 10.48 22.73 11.39
N ALA A 103 9.42 22.04 11.83
CA ALA A 103 8.22 21.82 11.02
C ALA A 103 7.56 23.14 10.60
N GLY A 104 7.41 24.08 11.53
CA GLY A 104 6.85 25.40 11.24
C GLY A 104 7.71 26.23 10.27
N GLU A 105 9.04 26.18 10.42
CA GLU A 105 9.97 26.86 9.51
C GLU A 105 9.92 26.27 8.09
N LEU A 106 9.87 24.94 7.96
CA LEU A 106 9.74 24.25 6.67
C LEU A 106 8.43 24.58 5.96
N GLN A 107 7.32 24.63 6.69
CA GLN A 107 6.03 25.02 6.14
C GLN A 107 6.02 26.49 5.71
N SER A 108 6.61 27.38 6.52
CA SER A 108 6.73 28.80 6.17
C SER A 108 7.52 28.97 4.87
N ALA A 109 8.64 28.24 4.72
CA ALA A 109 9.42 28.24 3.49
C ALA A 109 8.62 27.69 2.29
N ALA A 110 7.75 26.70 2.48
CA ALA A 110 6.86 26.19 1.44
C ALA A 110 5.88 27.28 0.97
N ILE A 111 5.25 27.99 1.90
CA ILE A 111 4.32 29.09 1.62
C ILE A 111 5.03 30.24 0.89
N ASP A 112 6.21 30.64 1.35
CA ASP A 112 7.01 31.69 0.69
C ASP A 112 7.35 31.28 -0.75
N THR A 113 7.67 30.00 -0.97
CA THR A 113 7.96 29.47 -2.31
C THR A 113 6.73 29.56 -3.23
N VAL A 114 5.53 29.22 -2.74
CA VAL A 114 4.25 29.35 -3.47
C VAL A 114 4.01 30.81 -3.91
N THR A 115 4.16 31.76 -2.98
CA THR A 115 3.86 33.19 -3.25
C THR A 115 4.80 33.83 -4.29
N SER A 116 5.97 33.24 -4.54
CA SER A 116 6.94 33.70 -5.54
C SER A 116 6.59 33.37 -7.01
N LYS A 117 5.37 32.85 -7.28
CA LYS A 117 4.90 32.31 -8.59
C LYS A 117 5.60 31.02 -9.04
N ALA A 118 6.17 30.27 -8.09
CA ALA A 118 6.72 28.93 -8.31
C ALA A 118 5.72 27.83 -7.90
N GLU A 119 4.41 28.05 -8.06
CA GLU A 119 3.32 27.18 -7.54
C GLU A 119 3.41 25.72 -8.02
N ASN A 120 4.03 25.47 -9.18
CA ASN A 120 4.23 24.13 -9.75
C ASN A 120 5.65 23.58 -9.54
N SER A 121 6.45 24.18 -8.65
CA SER A 121 7.79 23.72 -8.34
C SER A 121 7.71 22.52 -7.38
N PRO A 122 8.41 21.40 -7.67
CA PRO A 122 8.55 20.27 -6.74
C PRO A 122 9.06 20.69 -5.35
N GLN A 123 9.69 21.85 -5.25
CA GLN A 123 10.24 22.40 -4.01
C GLN A 123 9.18 22.58 -2.92
N VAL A 124 7.98 23.03 -3.29
CA VAL A 124 6.88 23.20 -2.33
C VAL A 124 6.53 21.86 -1.71
N TYR A 125 6.34 20.83 -2.55
CA TYR A 125 6.07 19.48 -2.11
C TYR A 125 7.14 18.94 -1.15
N TRP A 126 8.42 19.10 -1.49
CA TRP A 126 9.52 18.61 -0.65
C TRP A 126 9.56 19.29 0.72
N LEU A 127 9.33 20.60 0.78
CA LEU A 127 9.26 21.35 2.03
C LEU A 127 8.06 20.92 2.88
N THR A 128 6.89 20.75 2.27
CA THR A 128 5.68 20.25 2.95
C THR A 128 5.87 18.82 3.49
N GLN A 129 6.44 17.91 2.70
CA GLN A 129 6.77 16.55 3.15
C GLN A 129 7.76 16.57 4.33
N SER A 130 8.80 17.40 4.25
CA SER A 130 9.79 17.55 5.34
C SER A 130 9.15 18.12 6.61
N ALA A 131 8.23 19.07 6.49
CA ALA A 131 7.49 19.62 7.64
C ALA A 131 6.65 18.52 8.34
N ALA A 132 5.93 17.71 7.55
CA ALA A 132 5.16 16.59 8.08
C ALA A 132 6.04 15.56 8.79
N ILE A 133 7.19 15.18 8.22
CA ILE A 133 8.13 14.24 8.84
C ILE A 133 8.73 14.81 10.13
N ALA A 134 9.10 16.10 10.15
CA ALA A 134 9.60 16.74 11.37
C ALA A 134 8.52 16.74 12.48
N SER A 135 7.27 17.02 12.13
CA SER A 135 6.14 16.97 13.07
C SER A 135 5.83 15.55 13.54
N LEU A 136 5.98 14.53 12.68
CA LEU A 136 5.81 13.12 13.05
C LEU A 136 6.73 12.74 14.21
N PHE A 137 8.02 13.07 14.13
CA PHE A 137 8.98 12.76 15.19
C PHE A 137 8.85 13.67 16.42
N ALA A 138 8.31 14.88 16.26
CA ALA A 138 8.15 15.82 17.37
C ALA A 138 6.92 15.52 18.24
N GLU A 139 5.81 15.11 17.62
CA GLU A 139 4.50 15.03 18.27
C GLU A 139 3.80 13.68 18.09
N GLY A 140 4.26 12.85 17.16
CA GLY A 140 3.70 11.53 16.88
C GLY A 140 2.55 11.56 15.87
N ALA A 141 2.29 10.40 15.26
CA ALA A 141 1.35 10.28 14.14
C ALA A 141 -0.12 10.56 14.51
N GLN A 142 -0.48 10.50 15.79
CA GLN A 142 -1.85 10.77 16.26
C GLN A 142 -2.05 12.23 16.70
N SER A 143 -1.00 13.05 16.68
CA SER A 143 -1.10 14.46 17.06
C SER A 143 -1.90 15.28 16.03
N GLU A 144 -2.65 16.26 16.52
CA GLU A 144 -3.39 17.18 15.66
C GLU A 144 -2.43 17.98 14.75
N ALA A 145 -1.25 18.34 15.26
CA ALA A 145 -0.24 19.06 14.49
C ALA A 145 0.25 18.24 13.29
N PHE A 146 0.62 16.96 13.49
CA PHE A 146 1.05 16.10 12.41
C PHE A 146 -0.06 15.89 11.37
N GLN A 147 -1.31 15.68 11.81
CA GLN A 147 -2.42 15.46 10.88
C GLN A 147 -2.65 16.67 9.95
N ARG A 148 -2.47 17.90 10.45
CA ARG A 148 -2.54 19.11 9.61
C ARG A 148 -1.47 19.12 8.52
N TYR A 149 -0.22 18.81 8.87
CA TYR A 149 0.85 18.74 7.86
C TYR A 149 0.66 17.56 6.89
N ARG A 150 0.11 16.44 7.37
CA ARG A 150 -0.23 15.30 6.52
C ARG A 150 -1.30 15.66 5.49
N ASP A 151 -2.34 16.40 5.89
CA ASP A 151 -3.38 16.89 4.99
C ASP A 151 -2.78 17.78 3.89
N ASP A 152 -1.80 18.63 4.22
CA ASP A 152 -1.07 19.44 3.24
C ASP A 152 -0.30 18.58 2.23
N VAL A 153 0.35 17.49 2.67
CA VAL A 153 1.00 16.52 1.76
C VAL A 153 -0.04 15.82 0.88
N TRP A 154 -1.19 15.45 1.44
CA TRP A 154 -2.26 14.76 0.73
C TRP A 154 -2.95 15.61 -0.34
N HIS A 155 -2.83 16.94 -0.28
CA HIS A 155 -3.23 17.82 -1.38
C HIS A 155 -2.57 17.43 -2.72
N TYR A 156 -1.41 16.78 -2.66
CA TYR A 156 -0.61 16.37 -3.83
C TYR A 156 -0.83 14.92 -4.27
N LYS A 157 -1.74 14.16 -3.62
CA LYS A 157 -1.87 12.71 -3.83
C LYS A 157 -2.41 12.30 -5.21
N GLU A 158 -3.20 13.16 -5.85
CA GLU A 158 -3.79 12.90 -7.17
C GLU A 158 -2.97 13.51 -8.31
N GLN A 159 -1.89 14.25 -8.01
CA GLN A 159 -1.10 14.92 -9.03
C GLN A 159 -0.09 13.93 -9.65
N PRO A 160 0.01 13.84 -11.00
CA PRO A 160 0.88 12.87 -11.67
C PRO A 160 2.36 12.92 -11.24
N LEU A 161 2.85 14.11 -10.87
CA LEU A 161 4.22 14.35 -10.46
C LEU A 161 4.53 13.79 -9.06
N THR A 162 3.58 13.82 -8.13
CA THR A 162 3.79 13.60 -6.69
C THR A 162 3.03 12.41 -6.12
N ALA A 163 2.04 11.85 -6.83
CA ALA A 163 1.19 10.75 -6.34
C ALA A 163 2.00 9.57 -5.77
N GLY A 164 3.01 9.10 -6.52
CA GLY A 164 3.89 8.02 -6.07
C GLY A 164 4.76 8.40 -4.87
N GLN A 165 5.10 9.68 -4.75
CA GLN A 165 5.89 10.22 -3.64
C GLN A 165 5.06 10.36 -2.37
N VAL A 166 3.78 10.76 -2.48
CA VAL A 166 2.82 10.76 -1.35
C VAL A 166 2.59 9.35 -0.84
N TRP A 167 2.45 8.37 -1.73
CA TRP A 167 2.35 6.96 -1.32
C TRP A 167 3.60 6.48 -0.56
N ALA A 168 4.80 6.86 -1.03
CA ALA A 168 6.04 6.54 -0.32
C ALA A 168 6.11 7.21 1.07
N PHE A 169 5.62 8.44 1.19
CA PHE A 169 5.48 9.15 2.45
C PHE A 169 4.51 8.44 3.40
N ASP A 170 3.31 8.03 2.96
CA ASP A 170 2.36 7.32 3.81
C ASP A 170 2.93 5.99 4.32
N ARG A 171 3.69 5.28 3.49
CA ARG A 171 4.41 4.08 3.91
C ARG A 171 5.46 4.39 4.98
N TYR A 172 6.27 5.42 4.78
CA TYR A 172 7.28 5.85 5.75
C TYR A 172 6.64 6.24 7.10
N VAL A 173 5.52 6.96 7.08
CA VAL A 173 4.75 7.29 8.30
C VAL A 173 4.29 6.02 9.01
N ALA A 174 3.76 5.04 8.27
CA ALA A 174 3.29 3.78 8.86
C ALA A 174 4.43 2.96 9.50
N GLU A 175 5.63 2.96 8.90
CA GLU A 175 6.83 2.31 9.44
C GLU A 175 7.31 2.98 10.75
N HIS A 176 7.13 4.30 10.87
CA HIS A 176 7.58 5.10 12.02
C HIS A 176 6.46 5.44 13.02
N THR A 177 5.27 4.88 12.82
CA THR A 177 4.17 4.98 13.78
C THR A 177 4.13 3.68 14.57
N PRO A 178 4.36 3.69 15.89
CA PRO A 178 4.17 2.51 16.71
C PRO A 178 2.77 1.96 16.43
N ARG A 179 2.69 0.71 15.96
CA ARG A 179 1.41 0.01 15.89
C ARG A 179 0.85 0.05 17.31
N GLN A 180 -0.32 0.63 17.50
CA GLN A 180 -1.07 0.37 18.70
C GLN A 180 -1.36 -1.13 18.66
N VAL A 181 -0.53 -1.92 19.36
CA VAL A 181 -0.90 -3.26 19.75
C VAL A 181 -2.20 -3.04 20.51
N ARG A 182 -3.34 -3.41 19.90
CA ARG A 182 -4.59 -3.41 20.64
C ARG A 182 -4.30 -4.23 21.88
N THR A 183 -4.43 -3.61 23.06
CA THR A 183 -4.37 -4.35 24.31
C THR A 183 -5.41 -5.44 24.18
N PHE A 184 -4.94 -6.68 23.95
CA PHE A 184 -5.81 -7.80 23.66
C PHE A 184 -6.89 -7.82 24.73
N LEU A 185 -8.15 -7.86 24.30
CA LEU A 185 -9.23 -8.13 25.24
C LEU A 185 -8.79 -9.35 26.06
N PRO A 186 -8.89 -9.30 27.41
CA PRO A 186 -8.65 -10.48 28.23
C PRO A 186 -9.46 -11.61 27.62
N HIS A 187 -8.82 -12.79 27.49
CA HIS A 187 -9.37 -13.98 26.83
C HIS A 187 -10.87 -13.96 26.92
N PRO A 188 -11.56 -13.98 25.79
CA PRO A 188 -12.97 -14.14 25.93
C PRO A 188 -13.20 -15.54 26.46
N SER A 189 -13.54 -15.62 27.74
CA SER A 189 -14.44 -16.65 28.23
C SER A 189 -15.57 -16.78 27.22
N ASP A 190 -16.16 -17.96 27.07
CA ASP A 190 -17.14 -18.43 26.06
C ASP A 190 -18.21 -17.44 25.51
N ALA A 191 -18.29 -16.21 26.02
CA ALA A 191 -19.13 -15.07 25.70
C ALA A 191 -18.68 -14.09 24.59
N THR A 192 -17.54 -14.22 23.87
CA THR A 192 -17.29 -13.30 22.71
C THR A 192 -18.05 -13.64 21.47
N ARG A 193 -18.36 -14.92 21.27
CA ARG A 193 -19.04 -15.35 20.07
C ARG A 193 -20.54 -15.09 20.20
N LEU A 194 -21.17 -14.80 19.08
CA LEU A 194 -22.63 -14.72 19.07
C LEU A 194 -23.15 -16.13 19.41
N PRO A 195 -24.17 -16.26 20.29
CA PRO A 195 -24.65 -17.56 20.78
C PRO A 195 -25.07 -18.56 19.69
N ASP A 196 -25.36 -18.04 18.49
CA ASP A 196 -25.85 -18.81 17.35
C ASP A 196 -24.73 -19.34 16.45
N GLU A 197 -23.46 -19.03 16.74
CA GLU A 197 -22.34 -19.45 15.90
C GLU A 197 -21.93 -20.90 16.19
N PRO A 198 -21.71 -21.73 15.15
CA PRO A 198 -21.34 -23.13 15.33
C PRO A 198 -19.94 -23.26 15.95
N ALA A 199 -19.83 -24.11 16.97
CA ALA A 199 -18.56 -24.49 17.57
C ALA A 199 -18.03 -25.81 16.95
N PRO A 200 -16.72 -25.96 16.76
CA PRO A 200 -16.13 -27.16 16.18
C PRO A 200 -16.15 -28.28 17.21
N GLY A 201 -16.48 -29.48 16.75
CA GLY A 201 -16.42 -30.68 17.54
C GLY A 201 -15.04 -31.34 17.53
N PRO A 202 -14.87 -32.38 18.37
CA PRO A 202 -13.78 -33.35 18.32
C PRO A 202 -13.30 -33.75 16.90
N GLU A 203 -14.23 -34.12 16.03
CA GLU A 203 -13.94 -34.60 14.68
C GLU A 203 -13.43 -33.49 13.75
N ASP A 204 -13.92 -32.25 13.93
CA ASP A 204 -13.45 -31.10 13.17
C ASP A 204 -11.99 -30.77 13.52
N ILE A 205 -11.65 -30.85 14.81
CA ILE A 205 -10.28 -30.64 15.28
C ILE A 205 -9.37 -31.74 14.71
N ASP A 206 -9.77 -33.01 14.84
CA ASP A 206 -9.01 -34.16 14.32
C ASP A 206 -8.78 -34.06 12.81
N GLN A 207 -9.77 -33.55 12.06
CA GLN A 207 -9.64 -33.29 10.63
C GLN A 207 -8.52 -32.28 10.35
N LEU A 208 -8.48 -31.13 11.04
CA LEU A 208 -7.42 -30.15 10.85
C LEU A 208 -6.04 -30.68 11.27
N LEU A 209 -5.98 -31.42 12.38
CA LEU A 209 -4.74 -32.02 12.88
C LEU A 209 -4.17 -33.09 11.92
N SER A 210 -5.02 -33.75 11.12
CA SER A 210 -4.56 -34.71 10.10
C SER A 210 -3.66 -34.07 9.02
N TYR A 211 -3.77 -32.75 8.81
CA TYR A 211 -2.93 -32.01 7.87
C TYR A 211 -1.57 -31.61 8.45
N LEU A 212 -1.40 -31.63 9.77
CA LEU A 212 -0.15 -31.25 10.44
C LEU A 212 1.09 -31.98 9.85
N PRO A 213 1.13 -33.33 9.77
CA PRO A 213 2.27 -34.04 9.18
C PRO A 213 2.40 -33.85 7.65
N LEU A 214 1.33 -33.41 6.96
CA LEU A 214 1.32 -33.22 5.52
C LEU A 214 1.84 -31.83 5.11
N LEU A 215 1.51 -30.80 5.90
CA LEU A 215 1.96 -29.44 5.71
C LEU A 215 3.33 -29.17 6.34
N TYR A 216 3.68 -29.92 7.39
CA TYR A 216 4.90 -29.76 8.15
C TYR A 216 5.64 -31.08 8.39
N PRO A 217 6.11 -31.78 7.33
CA PRO A 217 6.96 -32.94 7.51
C PRO A 217 8.19 -32.56 8.35
N ASP A 218 8.46 -33.33 9.41
CA ASP A 218 9.53 -33.07 10.38
C ASP A 218 9.47 -31.67 11.04
N GLY A 219 8.29 -31.04 11.05
CA GLY A 219 8.08 -29.70 11.62
C GLY A 219 8.52 -28.56 10.71
N VAL A 220 8.84 -28.82 9.45
CA VAL A 220 9.26 -27.82 8.46
C VAL A 220 8.17 -27.63 7.42
N ALA A 221 7.78 -26.38 7.15
CA ALA A 221 6.76 -26.06 6.16
C ALA A 221 7.11 -26.62 4.77
N ILE A 222 6.14 -27.23 4.11
CA ILE A 222 6.25 -27.52 2.68
C ILE A 222 6.31 -26.23 1.87
N LYS A 223 6.86 -26.33 0.65
CA LYS A 223 6.55 -25.33 -0.37
C LYS A 223 5.06 -25.39 -0.68
N THR A 224 4.39 -24.25 -0.75
CA THR A 224 2.91 -24.24 -0.79
C THR A 224 2.30 -24.05 -2.18
N TYR A 225 2.99 -23.35 -3.07
CA TYR A 225 2.51 -23.10 -4.44
C TYR A 225 3.66 -22.98 -5.45
N THR A 226 3.28 -22.98 -6.73
CA THR A 226 4.12 -22.52 -7.82
C THR A 226 3.45 -21.36 -8.54
N VAL A 227 4.22 -20.53 -9.24
CA VAL A 227 3.66 -19.46 -10.07
C VAL A 227 3.78 -19.89 -11.52
N ARG A 228 2.66 -19.93 -12.25
CA ARG A 228 2.68 -20.30 -13.67
C ARG A 228 3.39 -19.21 -14.48
N ALA A 229 4.15 -19.63 -15.49
CA ALA A 229 4.83 -18.70 -16.39
C ALA A 229 3.84 -17.70 -17.01
N ASN A 230 4.21 -16.42 -17.04
CA ASN A 230 3.40 -15.29 -17.50
C ASN A 230 2.14 -14.99 -16.65
N THR A 231 2.11 -15.43 -15.40
CA THR A 231 1.06 -15.07 -14.44
C THR A 231 1.67 -14.58 -13.12
N CYS A 232 0.85 -13.95 -12.29
CA CYS A 232 1.19 -13.56 -10.92
C CYS A 232 0.39 -14.34 -9.86
N TRP A 233 -0.38 -15.35 -10.27
CA TRP A 233 -1.30 -16.08 -9.41
C TRP A 233 -0.63 -17.36 -8.87
N PRO A 234 -0.76 -17.65 -7.57
CA PRO A 234 -0.28 -18.90 -6.99
C PRO A 234 -1.13 -20.07 -7.50
N ASP A 235 -0.45 -21.16 -7.86
CA ASP A 235 -1.03 -22.48 -8.12
C ASP A 235 -0.69 -23.36 -6.93
N TYR A 236 -1.61 -23.44 -5.98
CA TYR A 236 -1.41 -24.13 -4.70
C TYR A 236 -1.37 -25.64 -4.87
N PHE A 237 -0.54 -26.30 -4.05
CA PHE A 237 -0.54 -27.75 -4.04
C PHE A 237 -1.83 -28.31 -3.44
N PRO A 238 -2.31 -29.48 -3.89
CA PRO A 238 -3.60 -30.03 -3.48
C PRO A 238 -3.80 -30.16 -1.97
N VAL A 239 -2.72 -30.41 -1.21
CA VAL A 239 -2.76 -30.49 0.25
C VAL A 239 -3.11 -29.15 0.91
N VAL A 240 -2.61 -28.05 0.35
CA VAL A 240 -2.89 -26.69 0.83
C VAL A 240 -4.35 -26.34 0.57
N GLU A 241 -4.83 -26.62 -0.64
CA GLU A 241 -6.25 -26.41 -0.99
C GLU A 241 -7.18 -27.28 -0.13
N ALA A 242 -6.81 -28.53 0.15
CA ALA A 242 -7.59 -29.44 0.98
C ALA A 242 -7.67 -28.95 2.43
N PHE A 243 -6.55 -28.49 2.99
CA PHE A 243 -6.51 -27.89 4.33
C PHE A 243 -7.43 -26.66 4.40
N TYR A 244 -7.28 -25.69 3.50
CA TYR A 244 -8.12 -24.49 3.53
C TYR A 244 -9.58 -24.77 3.21
N ARG A 245 -9.89 -25.83 2.46
CA ARG A 245 -11.27 -26.30 2.30
C ARG A 245 -11.86 -26.83 3.61
N ALA A 246 -11.08 -27.51 4.44
CA ALA A 246 -11.53 -27.94 5.77
C ALA A 246 -11.73 -26.74 6.72
N VAL A 247 -10.81 -25.75 6.67
CA VAL A 247 -10.94 -24.49 7.42
C VAL A 247 -12.15 -23.67 6.96
N ALA A 248 -12.63 -23.85 5.72
CA ALA A 248 -13.80 -23.16 5.20
C ALA A 248 -15.14 -23.63 5.81
N ASN A 249 -15.16 -24.70 6.59
CA ASN A 249 -16.37 -25.17 7.25
C ASN A 249 -16.91 -24.11 8.23
N GLU A 250 -18.24 -24.04 8.34
CA GLU A 250 -18.93 -23.01 9.13
C GLU A 250 -18.50 -23.01 10.60
N CYS A 251 -18.20 -24.18 11.16
CA CYS A 251 -17.71 -24.36 12.54
C CYS A 251 -16.36 -23.70 12.81
N TRP A 252 -15.61 -23.24 11.80
CA TRP A 252 -14.36 -22.51 11.97
C TRP A 252 -14.50 -21.00 11.70
N CYS A 253 -15.64 -20.57 11.16
CA CYS A 253 -15.85 -19.20 10.70
C CYS A 253 -16.23 -18.29 11.86
N ASP A 254 -15.47 -17.22 12.08
CA ASP A 254 -15.79 -16.07 12.91
C ASP A 254 -16.15 -14.86 12.02
N ILE A 255 -17.40 -14.40 12.11
CA ILE A 255 -17.88 -13.28 11.27
C ILE A 255 -17.20 -11.97 11.67
N ASP A 256 -16.84 -11.80 12.95
CA ASP A 256 -16.33 -10.55 13.51
C ASP A 256 -14.81 -10.55 13.76
N TYR A 257 -14.08 -11.48 13.14
CA TYR A 257 -12.65 -11.71 13.34
C TYR A 257 -11.76 -10.45 13.22
N LEU A 258 -12.17 -9.46 12.42
CA LEU A 258 -11.44 -8.19 12.30
C LEU A 258 -11.54 -7.34 13.57
N ASN A 259 -12.70 -7.32 14.22
CA ASN A 259 -12.89 -6.58 15.46
C ASN A 259 -12.18 -7.27 16.63
N HIS A 260 -12.05 -8.60 16.58
CA HIS A 260 -11.28 -9.38 17.54
C HIS A 260 -9.75 -9.22 17.42
N GLY A 261 -9.24 -8.55 16.37
CA GLY A 261 -7.81 -8.27 16.23
C GLY A 261 -7.00 -9.48 15.78
N ALA A 262 -7.56 -10.34 14.94
CA ALA A 262 -6.92 -11.60 14.51
C ALA A 262 -5.49 -11.42 13.95
N ALA A 263 -5.22 -10.31 13.25
CA ALA A 263 -3.89 -10.00 12.73
C ALA A 263 -2.85 -9.81 13.84
N ASP A 264 -3.23 -9.07 14.89
CA ASP A 264 -2.35 -8.82 16.04
C ASP A 264 -2.15 -10.12 16.85
N MET A 265 -3.23 -10.91 17.04
CA MET A 265 -3.18 -12.18 17.77
C MET A 265 -2.22 -13.18 17.12
N LEU A 266 -2.15 -13.17 15.77
CA LEU A 266 -1.31 -14.08 15.00
C LEU A 266 0.19 -13.78 15.14
N GLU A 267 0.54 -12.52 15.43
CA GLU A 267 1.93 -12.08 15.63
C GLU A 267 2.44 -12.34 17.07
N ASP A 268 1.56 -12.66 18.03
CA ASP A 268 1.91 -12.90 19.44
C ASP A 268 1.92 -14.40 19.80
N ASP A 269 3.13 -14.97 19.91
CA ASP A 269 3.33 -16.37 20.27
C ASP A 269 2.85 -16.72 21.69
N THR A 270 2.92 -15.77 22.62
CA THR A 270 2.44 -15.97 24.00
C THR A 270 0.92 -16.04 24.02
N TYR A 271 0.28 -15.20 23.21
CA TYR A 271 -1.16 -15.21 23.04
C TYR A 271 -1.63 -16.56 22.48
N ILE A 272 -1.06 -17.03 21.36
CA ILE A 272 -1.46 -18.30 20.74
C ILE A 272 -1.30 -19.48 21.71
N ALA A 273 -0.26 -19.48 22.55
CA ALA A 273 -0.03 -20.55 23.51
C ALA A 273 -1.15 -20.68 24.57
N GLN A 274 -1.86 -19.59 24.89
CA GLN A 274 -2.94 -19.55 25.89
C GLN A 274 -4.33 -19.48 25.28
N ALA A 275 -4.42 -19.19 23.97
CA ALA A 275 -5.64 -18.99 23.22
C ALA A 275 -6.62 -20.17 23.36
N ASN A 276 -7.92 -19.88 23.44
CA ASN A 276 -8.96 -20.90 23.55
C ASN A 276 -9.52 -21.30 22.17
N LEU A 277 -10.56 -22.13 22.14
CA LEU A 277 -11.13 -22.62 20.88
C LEU A 277 -11.77 -21.50 20.05
N ALA A 278 -12.39 -20.50 20.68
CA ALA A 278 -12.95 -19.34 19.98
C ALA A 278 -11.84 -18.51 19.33
N ASP A 279 -10.72 -18.30 20.02
CA ASP A 279 -9.55 -17.64 19.46
C ASP A 279 -8.98 -18.40 18.25
N MET A 280 -8.96 -19.75 18.29
CA MET A 280 -8.52 -20.55 17.15
C MET A 280 -9.42 -20.36 15.93
N GLN A 281 -10.74 -20.25 16.11
CA GLN A 281 -11.68 -19.96 15.01
C GLN A 281 -11.40 -18.58 14.39
N THR A 282 -11.17 -17.56 15.21
CA THR A 282 -10.77 -16.21 14.78
C THR A 282 -9.50 -16.23 13.93
N LEU A 283 -8.45 -16.91 14.42
CA LEU A 283 -7.17 -17.01 13.72
C LEU A 283 -7.28 -17.79 12.40
N LEU A 284 -8.00 -18.90 12.40
CA LEU A 284 -8.25 -19.71 11.20
C LEU A 284 -9.07 -18.94 10.16
N THR A 285 -10.06 -18.17 10.61
CA THR A 285 -10.85 -17.29 9.74
C THR A 285 -9.99 -16.23 9.08
N TYR A 286 -9.08 -15.62 9.83
CA TYR A 286 -8.12 -14.68 9.26
C TYR A 286 -7.26 -15.35 8.18
N CYS A 287 -6.69 -16.53 8.49
CA CYS A 287 -5.84 -17.28 7.57
C CYS A 287 -6.54 -17.62 6.25
N ILE A 288 -7.82 -18.01 6.28
CA ILE A 288 -8.54 -18.36 5.05
C ILE A 288 -9.02 -17.12 4.28
N ARG A 289 -9.52 -16.08 4.96
CA ARG A 289 -10.13 -14.92 4.31
C ARG A 289 -9.11 -13.95 3.71
N GLY A 290 -7.87 -13.94 4.20
CA GLY A 290 -6.81 -13.06 3.71
C GLY A 290 -6.47 -13.23 2.22
N GLU A 291 -6.67 -14.42 1.66
CA GLU A 291 -6.45 -14.69 0.22
C GLU A 291 -7.31 -13.81 -0.70
N ARG A 292 -8.46 -13.32 -0.22
CA ARG A 292 -9.32 -12.41 -0.98
C ARG A 292 -8.67 -11.04 -1.25
N PHE A 293 -7.62 -10.70 -0.50
CA PHE A 293 -6.98 -9.39 -0.52
C PHE A 293 -5.52 -9.44 -1.01
N CYS A 294 -4.87 -10.60 -0.91
CA CYS A 294 -3.49 -10.79 -1.31
C CYS A 294 -3.29 -12.23 -1.77
N ASP A 295 -3.00 -12.40 -3.07
CA ASP A 295 -2.66 -13.71 -3.61
C ASP A 295 -1.36 -14.21 -2.98
N GLY A 296 -1.35 -15.48 -2.58
CA GLY A 296 -0.21 -16.08 -1.89
C GLY A 296 -0.35 -16.01 -0.37
N HIS A 297 -1.43 -15.44 0.16
CA HIS A 297 -1.66 -15.32 1.60
C HIS A 297 -1.74 -16.69 2.29
N HIS A 298 -2.52 -17.63 1.74
CA HIS A 298 -2.60 -19.03 2.22
C HIS A 298 -1.21 -19.66 2.33
N GLY A 299 -0.40 -19.49 1.28
CA GLY A 299 0.97 -19.97 1.28
C GLY A 299 1.83 -19.32 2.36
N SER A 300 1.74 -18.00 2.49
CA SER A 300 2.48 -17.25 3.51
C SER A 300 2.08 -17.62 4.94
N MET A 301 0.83 -18.00 5.21
CA MET A 301 0.40 -18.40 6.56
C MET A 301 1.02 -19.75 6.95
N ILE A 302 1.21 -20.64 5.98
CA ILE A 302 1.85 -21.94 6.21
C ILE A 302 3.38 -21.78 6.30
N GLU A 303 4.00 -21.10 5.33
CA GLU A 303 5.46 -20.97 5.20
C GLU A 303 6.11 -20.12 6.31
N LYS A 304 5.34 -19.26 6.99
CA LYS A 304 5.78 -18.50 8.17
C LYS A 304 5.41 -19.16 9.50
N ASP A 305 5.01 -20.43 9.47
CA ASP A 305 4.66 -21.24 10.64
C ASP A 305 3.46 -20.76 11.47
N TYR A 306 2.65 -19.82 10.97
CA TYR A 306 1.44 -19.39 11.68
C TYR A 306 0.42 -20.52 11.80
N VAL A 307 0.17 -21.26 10.71
CA VAL A 307 -0.70 -22.44 10.73
C VAL A 307 -0.12 -23.54 11.64
N LEU A 308 1.20 -23.73 11.68
CA LEU A 308 1.85 -24.67 12.59
C LEU A 308 1.55 -24.36 14.06
N LYS A 309 1.65 -23.08 14.46
CA LYS A 309 1.36 -22.63 15.82
C LYS A 309 -0.11 -22.88 16.19
N ILE A 310 -1.03 -22.55 15.29
CA ILE A 310 -2.47 -22.81 15.45
C ILE A 310 -2.75 -24.30 15.62
N LEU A 311 -2.23 -25.15 14.73
CA LEU A 311 -2.45 -26.60 14.80
C LEU A 311 -1.87 -27.23 16.06
N ARG A 312 -0.69 -26.78 16.52
CA ARG A 312 -0.12 -27.22 17.80
C ARG A 312 -1.00 -26.84 18.98
N ARG A 313 -1.57 -25.63 18.97
CA ARG A 313 -2.50 -25.22 20.04
C ARG A 313 -3.79 -26.03 20.01
N LEU A 314 -4.35 -26.28 18.83
CA LEU A 314 -5.51 -27.15 18.66
C LEU A 314 -5.25 -28.58 19.17
N ALA A 315 -4.04 -29.11 18.99
CA ALA A 315 -3.66 -30.42 19.55
C ALA A 315 -3.73 -30.44 21.08
N VAL A 316 -3.27 -29.36 21.75
CA VAL A 316 -3.40 -29.24 23.21
C VAL A 316 -4.87 -29.16 23.63
N LEU A 317 -5.66 -28.30 22.97
CA LEU A 317 -7.09 -28.15 23.25
C LEU A 317 -7.91 -29.42 22.97
N ARG A 318 -7.38 -30.36 22.18
CA ARG A 318 -8.02 -31.63 21.88
C ARG A 318 -7.86 -32.66 22.99
N GLU A 319 -6.78 -32.54 23.77
CA GLU A 319 -6.44 -33.43 24.89
C GLU A 319 -7.07 -32.99 26.22
N ASP A 320 -7.45 -31.71 26.32
CA ASP A 320 -8.17 -31.10 27.46
C ASP A 320 -9.65 -31.51 27.51
#